data_AF-A0A9P8UDZ6-F1
#
_entry.id   AF-A0A9P8UDZ6-F1
#
_cell.length_a   1.000
_cell.length_b   1.000
_cell.length_c   1.000
_cell.angle_alpha   90.00
_cell.angle_beta   90.00
_cell.angle_gamma   90.00
#
_symmetry.space_group_name_H-M   'P 1'
#
loop_
_entity.id
_entity.type
_entity.pdbx_description
1 polymer ?
#
loop_
_entity_poly.entity_id
_entity_poly.type
_entity_poly.pdbx_seq_one_letter_code
_entity_poly.pdbx_strand_id
1 'polypeptide(L)' 'MFSMKSIAIAAVLLGLSRAAPAVTPRQDIQLLLVCNDPNQGDCLDFQVVPNVCSNLPGEWNDNASSLVIGSNICTFYK' A
#
# COMPACT_ATOMS: atom_id res chain seq x y z
N MET A 1 43.78 25.65 -55.78
CA MET A 1 42.60 24.99 -55.19
C MET A 1 43.10 23.98 -54.16
N PHE A 2 43.01 24.27 -52.87
CA PHE A 2 43.28 23.28 -51.81
C PHE A 2 42.35 23.49 -50.61
N SER A 3 41.33 22.64 -50.59
CA SER A 3 40.59 22.02 -49.48
C SER A 3 40.45 22.76 -48.15
N MET A 4 39.27 23.36 -47.93
CA MET A 4 38.71 23.62 -46.59
C MET A 4 38.54 22.31 -45.84
N LYS A 5 39.14 22.17 -44.66
CA LYS A 5 38.90 21.05 -43.75
C LYS A 5 37.65 21.35 -42.92
N SER A 6 36.56 20.64 -43.22
CA SER A 6 35.31 20.70 -42.45
C SER A 6 35.51 20.10 -41.06
N ILE A 7 35.24 20.90 -40.03
CA ILE A 7 35.13 20.45 -38.64
C ILE A 7 33.71 19.94 -38.44
N ALA A 8 33.56 18.67 -38.05
CA ALA A 8 32.28 18.13 -37.59
C ALA A 8 32.47 17.57 -36.17
N ILE A 9 32.03 18.33 -35.16
CA ILE A 9 31.96 17.90 -33.78
C ILE A 9 30.65 17.13 -33.62
N ALA A 10 30.72 15.80 -33.53
CA ALA A 10 29.57 14.98 -33.19
C ALA A 10 29.34 15.02 -31.68
N ALA A 11 28.47 15.92 -31.22
CA ALA A 11 27.97 15.91 -29.86
C ALA A 11 26.96 14.76 -29.71
N VAL A 12 27.43 13.60 -29.28
CA VAL A 12 26.56 12.47 -28.90
C VAL A 12 25.95 12.81 -27.54
N LEU A 13 24.78 13.45 -27.56
CA LEU A 13 23.92 13.61 -26.39
C LEU A 13 23.35 12.25 -26.03
N LEU A 14 24.07 11.49 -25.19
CA LEU A 14 23.52 10.35 -24.49
C LEU A 14 22.45 10.86 -23.52
N GLY A 15 21.21 10.85 -23.99
CA GLY A 15 20.03 11.04 -23.16
C GLY A 15 20.04 9.99 -22.06
N LEU A 16 20.35 10.42 -20.84
CA LEU A 16 20.12 9.65 -19.63
C LEU A 16 18.61 9.51 -19.47
N SER A 17 18.03 8.44 -20.00
CA SER A 17 16.68 8.02 -19.65
C SER A 17 16.65 7.71 -18.16
N ARG A 18 16.38 8.72 -17.33
CA ARG A 18 16.00 8.52 -15.94
C ARG A 18 14.72 7.69 -15.96
N ALA A 19 14.83 6.41 -15.65
CA ALA A 19 13.66 5.61 -15.33
C ALA A 19 12.90 6.35 -14.22
N ALA A 20 11.66 6.74 -14.49
CA ALA A 20 10.80 7.32 -13.46
C ALA A 20 10.67 6.29 -12.33
N PRO A 21 10.66 6.72 -11.06
CA PRO A 21 10.41 5.80 -9.96
C PRO A 21 9.07 5.10 -10.20
N ALA A 22 9.07 3.77 -10.13
CA ALA A 22 7.85 2.99 -10.27
C ALA A 22 6.83 3.48 -9.23
N VAL A 23 5.69 3.98 -9.69
CA VAL A 23 4.56 4.35 -8.83
C VAL A 23 4.05 3.06 -8.20
N THR A 24 4.37 2.81 -6.94
CA THR A 24 3.75 1.72 -6.19
C THR A 24 2.25 2.01 -6.08
N PRO A 25 1.37 1.08 -6.48
CA PRO A 25 -0.07 1.28 -6.34
C PRO A 25 -0.40 1.56 -4.88
N ARG A 26 -1.21 2.61 -4.65
CA ARG A 26 -1.70 2.98 -3.32
C ARG A 26 -2.47 1.78 -2.76
N GLN A 27 -1.97 1.19 -1.68
CA GLN A 27 -2.75 0.24 -0.90
C GLN A 27 -3.75 1.06 -0.09
N ASP A 28 -5.03 1.05 -0.49
CA ASP A 28 -6.10 1.64 0.31
C ASP A 28 -6.32 0.78 1.56
N ILE A 29 -5.50 1.03 2.58
CA ILE A 29 -5.64 0.41 3.90
C ILE A 29 -7.02 0.80 4.45
N GLN A 30 -7.82 -0.20 4.80
CA GLN A 30 -9.11 0.00 5.43
C GLN A 30 -8.98 -0.24 6.94
N LEU A 31 -9.80 0.47 7.71
CA LEU A 31 -9.81 0.35 9.17
C LEU A 31 -11.00 -0.51 9.59
N LEU A 32 -10.73 -1.52 10.40
CA LEU A 32 -11.73 -2.33 11.08
C LEU A 32 -11.61 -2.08 12.58
N LEU A 33 -12.71 -1.71 13.24
CA LEU A 33 -12.72 -1.64 14.70
C LEU A 33 -13.11 -2.99 15.27
N VAL A 34 -12.24 -3.57 16.09
CA VAL A 34 -12.48 -4.85 16.77
C VAL A 34 -12.59 -4.57 18.26
N CYS A 35 -13.75 -4.84 18.86
CA CYS A 35 -14.00 -4.51 20.26
C CYS A 35 -14.22 -5.77 21.11
N ASN A 36 -13.71 -5.75 22.34
CA ASN A 36 -13.86 -6.85 23.30
C ASN A 36 -15.11 -6.69 24.17
N ASP A 37 -15.68 -5.48 24.20
CA ASP A 37 -16.95 -5.14 24.84
C ASP A 37 -18.07 -5.02 23.78
N PRO A 38 -19.25 -5.62 24.00
CA PRO A 38 -20.39 -5.49 23.10
C PRO A 38 -20.91 -4.05 22.95
N ASN A 39 -20.64 -3.17 23.92
CA ASN A 39 -20.96 -1.75 23.90
C ASN A 39 -19.82 -0.87 23.35
N GLN A 40 -18.79 -1.48 22.74
CA GLN A 40 -17.66 -0.77 22.09
C GLN A 40 -16.82 0.06 23.08
N GLY A 41 -16.67 -0.41 24.32
CA GLY A 41 -15.89 0.28 25.36
C GLY A 41 -14.38 0.20 25.16
N ASP A 42 -13.86 -0.94 24.73
CA ASP A 42 -12.44 -1.15 24.45
C ASP A 42 -12.27 -1.83 23.08
N CYS A 43 -11.55 -1.15 22.19
CA CYS A 43 -11.49 -1.46 20.77
C CYS A 43 -10.07 -1.28 20.22
N LEU A 44 -9.71 -2.19 19.32
CA LEU A 44 -8.50 -2.19 18.54
C LEU A 44 -8.78 -1.69 17.12
N ASP A 45 -7.97 -0.73 16.67
CA ASP A 45 -7.88 -0.33 15.27
C ASP A 45 -7.09 -1.39 14.48
N PHE A 46 -7.81 -2.25 13.76
CA PHE A 46 -7.21 -3.28 12.93
C PHE A 46 -7.11 -2.81 11.48
N GLN A 47 -5.89 -2.59 11.02
CA GLN A 47 -5.61 -2.19 9.65
C GLN A 47 -5.63 -3.41 8.74
N VAL A 48 -6.48 -3.37 7.72
CA VAL A 48 -6.67 -4.45 6.76
C VAL A 48 -6.38 -3.96 5.35
N VAL A 49 -5.65 -4.79 4.60
CA VAL A 49 -5.44 -4.56 3.17
C VAL A 49 -6.61 -5.20 2.42
N PRO A 50 -7.20 -4.52 1.42
CA PRO A 50 -8.32 -5.07 0.67
C PRO A 50 -8.00 -6.46 0.10
N ASN A 51 -8.95 -7.39 0.23
CA ASN A 51 -8.83 -8.80 -0.20
C ASN A 51 -7.76 -9.63 0.54
N VAL A 52 -7.17 -9.10 1.61
CA VAL A 52 -6.21 -9.83 2.45
C VAL A 52 -6.67 -9.77 3.90
N CYS A 53 -7.13 -10.90 4.41
CA CYS A 53 -7.51 -11.06 5.81
C CYS A 53 -6.39 -11.72 6.58
N SER A 54 -6.15 -11.22 7.78
CA SER A 54 -5.12 -11.69 8.70
C SER A 54 -5.75 -12.05 10.04
N ASN A 55 -5.06 -12.90 10.80
CA ASN A 55 -5.51 -13.25 12.14
C ASN A 55 -5.48 -12.02 13.06
N LEU A 56 -6.42 -11.99 14.00
CA LEU A 56 -6.42 -10.98 15.05
C LEU A 56 -5.20 -11.18 15.97
N PRO A 57 -4.60 -10.09 16.46
CA PRO A 57 -3.39 -10.18 17.28
C PRO A 57 -3.70 -10.60 18.72
N GLY A 58 -2.92 -11.54 19.25
CA GLY A 58 -2.88 -11.86 20.68
C GLY A 58 -4.24 -12.23 21.27
N GLU A 59 -4.58 -11.59 22.39
CA GLU A 59 -5.79 -11.89 23.17
C GLU A 59 -7.10 -11.54 22.44
N TRP A 60 -7.04 -10.72 21.39
CA TRP A 60 -8.21 -10.33 20.60
C TRP A 60 -8.78 -11.47 19.76
N ASN A 61 -8.00 -12.51 19.49
CA ASN A 61 -8.45 -13.67 18.73
C ASN A 61 -9.61 -14.41 19.44
N ASP A 62 -9.61 -14.40 20.78
CA ASP A 62 -10.61 -15.13 21.58
C ASP A 62 -11.57 -14.19 22.33
N ASN A 63 -11.20 -12.91 22.53
CA ASN A 63 -12.00 -11.93 23.28
C ASN A 63 -12.81 -10.95 22.41
N ALA A 64 -12.69 -10.98 21.08
CA ALA A 64 -13.48 -10.08 20.24
C ALA A 64 -14.98 -10.39 20.37
N SER A 65 -15.76 -9.40 20.84
CA SER A 65 -17.20 -9.51 21.08
C SER A 65 -18.04 -8.71 20.10
N SER A 66 -17.48 -7.64 19.51
CA SER A 66 -18.18 -6.84 18.50
C SER A 66 -17.21 -6.27 17.45
N LEU A 67 -17.75 -5.98 16.26
CA LEU A 67 -17.00 -5.42 15.14
C LEU A 67 -17.75 -4.18 14.63
N VAL A 68 -17.03 -3.10 14.38
CA VAL A 68 -17.56 -1.94 13.65
C VAL A 68 -16.96 -1.95 12.26
N ILE A 69 -17.84 -2.22 11.29
CA ILE A 69 -17.45 -2.47 9.90
C ILE A 69 -17.82 -1.24 9.06
N GLY A 70 -16.82 -0.56 8.50
CA GLY A 70 -17.03 0.51 7.52
C GLY A 70 -17.30 0.00 6.09
N SER A 71 -16.95 -1.25 5.79
CA SER A 71 -17.00 -1.88 4.47
C SER A 71 -16.90 -3.40 4.58
N ASN A 72 -17.39 -4.19 3.61
CA ASN A 72 -17.23 -5.67 3.64
C ASN A 72 -15.76 -6.08 3.41
N ILE A 73 -14.95 -6.14 4.46
CA ILE A 73 -13.49 -6.34 4.34
C ILE A 73 -13.05 -7.79 4.56
N CYS A 74 -13.64 -8.49 5.53
CA CYS A 74 -13.24 -9.86 5.91
C CYS A 74 -14.40 -10.73 6.37
N THR A 75 -14.25 -12.04 6.22
CA THR A 75 -15.12 -13.06 6.83
C THR A 75 -14.45 -13.58 8.09
N PHE A 76 -15.19 -13.62 9.20
CA PHE A 76 -14.70 -14.03 10.52
C PHE A 76 -15.18 -15.42 10.88
N TYR A 77 -14.34 -16.16 11.59
CA TYR A 77 -14.62 -17.52 12.06
C TYR A 77 -14.30 -17.60 13.56
N LYS A 78 -14.88 -18.60 14.22
CA LYS A 78 -14.56 -18.97 15.59
C LYS A 78 -13.60 -20.15 15.61
#